data_AF-A0A5B0APL8-F1
#
_entry.id   AF-A0A5B0APL8-F1
#
_cell.length_a   1.000
_cell.length_b   1.000
_cell.length_c   1.000
_cell.angle_alpha   90.00
_cell.angle_beta   90.00
_cell.angle_gamma   90.00
#
_symmetry.space_group_name_H-M   'P 1'
#
loop_
_entity.id
_entity.type
_entity.pdbx_description
1 polymer ?
#
loop_
_entity_poly.entity_id
_entity_poly.type
_entity_poly.pdbx_seq_one_letter_code
_entity_poly.pdbx_strand_id
1 'polypeptide(L)'
;MQSSQGQGDLHETVGAYALGILDDAEATAFEEHLATCEWCAQQLDELAGMEPMLAALADLPGTRGTPAIGETLAVRPSPQLADRLVDEVSERRAKKRRRGFYLVAAAAALIIGGPVTAIAVTGGDTTQQAAPEQTVSPAKQVFSDTAAKDKVQATDASTQVSLAVGMDSKPYGTGLAMELKNVKGPQKCSLIAVGKDGERETATTWTVPKWGYGIEGAATELARNPLYLQGAVAMKTADIDHFEVVTFDGDKLAEVDV
;
A
#
# COMPACT_ATOMS: atom_id res chain seq x y z
N MET A 1 -3.94 -14.95 -15.09
CA MET A 1 -3.86 -14.52 -13.66
C MET A 1 -4.37 -13.07 -13.53
N GLN A 2 -5.63 -12.81 -13.92
CA GLN A 2 -6.22 -11.46 -13.94
C GLN A 2 -7.27 -11.23 -12.82
N SER A 3 -7.50 -12.23 -11.96
CA SER A 3 -8.71 -12.27 -11.13
C SER A 3 -8.60 -11.54 -9.79
N SER A 4 -7.40 -11.19 -9.30
CA SER A 4 -7.26 -10.58 -7.97
C SER A 4 -7.40 -9.05 -7.97
N GLN A 5 -7.09 -8.36 -9.06
CA GLN A 5 -7.20 -6.88 -9.11
C GLN A 5 -8.63 -6.39 -9.37
N GLY A 6 -9.50 -7.20 -9.99
CA GLY A 6 -10.91 -6.86 -10.17
C GLY A 6 -11.78 -7.11 -8.93
N GLN A 7 -11.38 -8.03 -8.05
CA GLN A 7 -12.13 -8.36 -6.84
C GLN A 7 -12.02 -7.26 -5.76
N GLY A 8 -10.87 -6.60 -5.64
CA GLY A 8 -10.72 -5.47 -4.71
C GLY A 8 -11.62 -4.27 -5.06
N ASP A 9 -11.79 -3.97 -6.35
CA ASP A 9 -12.63 -2.87 -6.86
C ASP A 9 -14.13 -3.13 -6.55
N LEU A 10 -14.59 -4.39 -6.63
CA LEU A 10 -16.00 -4.77 -6.38
C LEU A 10 -16.39 -4.80 -4.89
N HIS A 11 -15.44 -5.05 -3.98
CA HIS A 11 -15.70 -4.97 -2.55
C HIS A 11 -15.85 -3.52 -2.07
N GLU A 12 -15.15 -2.57 -2.71
CA GLU A 12 -15.28 -1.14 -2.41
C GLU A 12 -16.60 -0.53 -2.91
N THR A 13 -17.31 -1.21 -3.83
CA THR A 13 -18.58 -0.72 -4.41
C THR A 13 -19.83 -1.02 -3.58
N VAL A 14 -19.74 -1.79 -2.49
CA VAL A 14 -20.91 -2.15 -1.64
C VAL A 14 -21.66 -0.92 -1.10
N GLY A 15 -20.93 0.11 -0.67
CA GLY A 15 -21.52 1.36 -0.19
C GLY A 15 -22.18 2.17 -1.32
N ALA A 16 -21.59 2.17 -2.52
CA ALA A 16 -22.17 2.84 -3.68
C ALA A 16 -23.44 2.13 -4.17
N TYR A 17 -23.49 0.79 -4.08
CA TYR A 17 -24.69 0.00 -4.37
C TYR A 17 -25.81 0.31 -3.37
N ALA A 18 -25.51 0.28 -2.06
CA ALA A 18 -26.49 0.59 -1.01
C ALA A 18 -27.07 2.01 -1.14
N LEU A 19 -26.25 2.98 -1.56
CA LEU A 19 -26.69 4.37 -1.78
C LEU A 19 -27.37 4.60 -3.15
N GLY A 20 -27.47 3.57 -4.00
CA GLY A 20 -28.07 3.69 -5.34
C GLY A 20 -27.29 4.58 -6.31
N ILE A 21 -25.97 4.69 -6.16
CA ILE A 21 -25.11 5.60 -6.95
C ILE A 21 -24.52 4.90 -8.19
N LEU A 22 -24.53 3.56 -8.23
CA LEU A 22 -24.01 2.78 -9.35
C LEU A 22 -24.90 2.89 -10.59
N ASP A 23 -24.28 2.86 -11.77
CA ASP A 23 -25.02 2.71 -13.03
C ASP A 23 -25.48 1.26 -13.25
N ASP A 24 -26.41 1.05 -14.18
CA ASP A 24 -27.04 -0.26 -14.41
C ASP A 24 -26.03 -1.39 -14.70
N ALA A 25 -24.92 -1.08 -15.38
CA ALA A 25 -23.89 -2.05 -15.71
C ALA A 25 -23.02 -2.39 -14.49
N GLU A 26 -22.64 -1.37 -13.71
CA GLU A 26 -21.92 -1.53 -12.45
C GLU A 26 -22.75 -2.30 -11.42
N ALA A 27 -24.05 -2.01 -11.32
CA ALA A 27 -24.98 -2.70 -10.42
C ALA A 27 -25.12 -4.19 -10.79
N THR A 28 -25.30 -4.51 -12.07
CA THR A 28 -25.42 -5.90 -12.53
C THR A 28 -24.14 -6.69 -12.21
N ALA A 29 -22.96 -6.12 -12.48
CA ALA A 29 -21.68 -6.77 -12.17
C ALA A 29 -21.48 -6.98 -10.66
N PHE A 30 -21.95 -6.04 -9.84
CA PHE A 30 -21.91 -6.18 -8.39
C PHE A 30 -22.86 -7.27 -7.88
N GLU A 31 -24.07 -7.40 -8.45
CA GLU A 31 -25.04 -8.44 -8.08
C GLU A 31 -24.54 -9.86 -8.41
N GLU A 32 -23.86 -10.04 -9.54
CA GLU A 32 -23.21 -11.31 -9.88
C GLU A 32 -22.14 -11.69 -8.85
N HIS A 33 -21.36 -10.70 -8.38
CA HIS A 33 -20.38 -10.92 -7.32
C HIS A 33 -21.05 -11.21 -5.96
N LEU A 34 -22.11 -10.46 -5.62
CA LEU A 34 -22.88 -10.60 -4.39
C LEU A 34 -23.43 -12.02 -4.22
N ALA A 35 -23.86 -12.66 -5.32
CA ALA A 35 -24.34 -14.04 -5.32
C ALA A 35 -23.28 -15.07 -4.86
N THR A 36 -22.01 -14.70 -4.80
CA THR A 36 -20.89 -15.61 -4.48
C THR A 36 -20.00 -15.13 -3.32
N CYS A 37 -20.28 -13.97 -2.73
CA CYS A 37 -19.43 -13.35 -1.71
C CYS A 37 -20.22 -13.05 -0.41
N GLU A 38 -20.05 -13.92 0.59
CA GLU A 38 -20.72 -13.78 1.90
C GLU A 38 -20.34 -12.49 2.64
N TRP A 39 -19.10 -12.01 2.46
CA TRP A 39 -18.64 -10.76 3.09
C TRP A 39 -19.42 -9.55 2.56
N CYS A 40 -19.60 -9.43 1.25
CA CYS A 40 -20.37 -8.36 0.63
C CYS A 40 -21.86 -8.42 1.04
N ALA A 41 -22.42 -9.63 1.16
CA ALA A 41 -23.79 -9.82 1.64
C ALA A 41 -23.96 -9.36 3.09
N GLN A 42 -23.02 -9.70 3.98
CA GLN A 42 -23.07 -9.29 5.38
C GLN A 42 -22.88 -7.77 5.54
N GLN A 43 -21.97 -7.16 4.78
CA GLN A 43 -21.83 -5.71 4.77
C GLN A 43 -23.10 -5.02 4.29
N LEU A 44 -23.74 -5.51 3.23
CA LEU A 44 -24.99 -4.92 2.74
C LEU A 44 -26.13 -5.01 3.78
N ASP A 45 -26.22 -6.12 4.52
CA ASP A 45 -27.19 -6.30 5.61
C ASP A 45 -26.93 -5.34 6.78
N GLU A 46 -25.66 -5.13 7.15
CA GLU A 46 -25.26 -4.15 8.18
C GLU A 46 -25.68 -2.73 7.79
N LEU A 47 -25.49 -2.33 6.51
CA LEU A 47 -25.92 -1.03 6.01
C LEU A 47 -27.46 -0.90 5.97
N ALA A 48 -28.17 -1.94 5.50
CA ALA A 48 -29.64 -1.96 5.49
C ALA A 48 -30.22 -1.89 6.91
N GLY A 49 -29.52 -2.45 7.91
CA GLY A 49 -29.89 -2.35 9.32
C GLY A 49 -29.88 -0.91 9.88
N MET A 50 -29.17 0.03 9.24
CA MET A 50 -29.13 1.44 9.64
C MET A 50 -30.27 2.28 9.06
N GLU A 51 -30.86 1.88 7.93
CA GLU A 51 -31.97 2.58 7.28
C GLU A 51 -33.18 2.81 8.20
N PRO A 52 -33.71 1.82 8.95
CA PRO A 52 -34.85 2.06 9.84
C PRO A 52 -34.53 3.02 10.99
N MET A 53 -33.27 3.06 11.45
CA MET A 53 -32.85 4.00 12.48
C MET A 53 -32.77 5.44 11.94
N LEU A 54 -32.28 5.60 10.71
CA LEU A 54 -32.25 6.89 10.01
C LEU A 54 -33.67 7.37 9.65
N ALA A 55 -34.55 6.46 9.22
CA ALA A 55 -35.95 6.76 8.97
C ALA A 55 -36.68 7.23 10.25
N ALA A 56 -36.41 6.58 11.39
CA ALA A 56 -36.94 7.00 12.69
C ALA A 56 -36.47 8.42 13.10
N LEU A 57 -35.25 8.82 12.72
CA LEU A 57 -34.77 10.20 12.91
C LEU A 57 -35.47 11.21 11.98
N ALA A 58 -35.83 10.81 10.77
CA ALA A 58 -36.52 11.67 9.80
C ALA A 58 -37.98 11.99 10.23
N ASP A 59 -38.60 11.09 11.00
CA ASP A 59 -39.96 11.24 11.52
C ASP A 59 -40.07 11.99 12.85
N LEU A 60 -38.94 12.33 13.49
CA LEU A 60 -38.94 13.15 14.71
C LEU A 60 -39.43 14.59 14.39
N PRO A 61 -40.49 15.08 15.06
CA PRO A 61 -40.94 16.46 14.92
C PRO A 61 -39.89 17.41 15.52
N GLY A 62 -39.04 17.99 14.66
CA GLY A 62 -37.95 18.89 15.02
C GLY A 62 -36.70 18.74 14.16
N THR A 63 -36.53 17.62 13.46
CA THR A 63 -35.36 17.36 12.58
C THR A 63 -35.61 17.74 11.12
N ARG A 64 -36.85 18.01 10.72
CA ARG A 64 -37.19 18.50 9.36
C ARG A 64 -36.63 19.91 9.02
N GLY A 65 -35.78 20.49 9.86
CA GLY A 65 -35.29 21.85 9.65
C GLY A 65 -34.09 22.31 10.50
N THR A 66 -33.24 21.43 11.01
CA THR A 66 -31.96 21.88 11.62
C THR A 66 -30.77 21.27 10.89
N PRO A 67 -30.31 21.88 9.78
CA PRO A 67 -29.02 21.54 9.16
C PRO A 67 -27.83 21.74 10.13
N ALA A 68 -28.05 22.45 11.24
CA ALA A 68 -27.06 22.79 12.26
C ALA A 68 -26.35 21.60 12.92
N ILE A 69 -26.99 20.43 13.08
CA ILE A 69 -26.35 19.28 13.75
C ILE A 69 -25.43 18.53 12.76
N GLY A 70 -25.80 18.49 11.48
CA GLY A 70 -24.92 18.00 10.41
C GLY A 70 -23.77 18.96 10.10
N GLU A 71 -24.00 20.27 10.20
CA GLU A 71 -22.97 21.31 9.98
C GLU A 71 -21.97 21.46 11.12
N THR A 72 -22.31 21.07 12.34
CA THR A 72 -21.36 21.08 13.48
C THR A 72 -20.51 19.81 13.58
N LEU A 73 -20.95 18.70 12.99
CA LEU A 73 -20.22 17.42 12.99
C LEU A 73 -19.48 17.13 11.67
N ALA A 74 -19.87 17.76 10.56
CA ALA A 74 -19.14 17.67 9.30
C ALA A 74 -18.10 18.79 9.23
N VAL A 75 -16.81 18.45 9.28
CA VAL A 75 -15.75 19.34 8.79
C VAL A 75 -15.98 19.50 7.29
N ARG A 76 -16.75 20.52 6.90
CA ARG A 76 -16.94 20.82 5.48
C ARG A 76 -15.64 21.43 4.95
N PRO A 77 -15.00 20.82 3.95
CA PRO A 77 -13.93 21.50 3.23
C PRO A 77 -14.48 22.79 2.63
N SER A 78 -13.62 23.80 2.45
CA SER A 78 -14.04 25.03 1.77
C SER A 78 -14.63 24.68 0.40
N PRO A 79 -15.61 25.45 -0.13
CA PRO A 79 -16.26 25.14 -1.40
C PRO A 79 -15.27 24.87 -2.54
N GLN A 80 -14.15 25.61 -2.56
CA GLN A 80 -13.07 25.45 -3.53
C GLN A 80 -12.32 24.13 -3.41
N LEU A 81 -12.18 23.59 -2.20
CA LEU A 81 -11.58 22.28 -1.95
C LEU A 81 -12.56 21.16 -2.29
N ALA A 82 -13.85 21.34 -2.01
CA ALA A 82 -14.88 20.39 -2.40
C ALA A 82 -14.96 20.26 -3.93
N ASP A 83 -15.00 21.39 -4.65
CA ASP A 83 -15.03 21.41 -6.11
C ASP A 83 -13.78 20.76 -6.70
N ARG A 84 -12.59 21.05 -6.16
CA ARG A 84 -11.33 20.40 -6.60
C ARG A 84 -11.32 18.89 -6.37
N LEU A 85 -11.87 18.41 -5.25
CA LEU A 85 -11.94 16.98 -4.96
C LEU A 85 -12.93 16.28 -5.89
N VAL A 86 -14.08 16.89 -6.17
CA VAL A 86 -15.06 16.37 -7.14
C VAL A 86 -14.47 16.37 -8.55
N ASP A 87 -13.79 17.44 -8.94
CA ASP A 87 -13.11 17.55 -10.24
C ASP A 87 -12.02 16.49 -10.38
N GLU A 88 -11.14 16.34 -9.39
CA GLU A 88 -10.06 15.32 -9.39
C GLU A 88 -10.64 13.89 -9.48
N VAL A 89 -11.71 13.59 -8.74
CA VAL A 89 -12.37 12.27 -8.81
C VAL A 89 -13.01 12.07 -10.19
N SER A 90 -13.65 13.10 -10.75
CA SER A 90 -14.27 13.04 -12.07
C SER A 90 -13.24 12.85 -13.19
N GLU A 91 -12.08 13.52 -13.10
CA GLU A 91 -10.98 13.38 -14.04
C GLU A 91 -10.34 11.99 -13.96
N ARG A 92 -10.15 11.47 -12.75
CA ARG A 92 -9.68 10.08 -12.54
C ARG A 92 -10.64 9.07 -13.12
N ARG A 93 -11.95 9.22 -12.90
CA ARG A 93 -12.98 8.33 -13.47
C ARG A 93 -13.02 8.42 -14.99
N ALA A 94 -12.94 9.63 -15.55
CA ALA A 94 -12.86 9.84 -16.99
C ALA A 94 -11.61 9.21 -17.60
N LYS A 95 -10.45 9.30 -16.93
CA LYS A 95 -9.20 8.68 -17.36
C LYS A 95 -9.25 7.15 -17.28
N LYS A 96 -9.84 6.57 -16.24
CA LYS A 96 -10.09 5.12 -16.11
C LYS A 96 -11.01 4.65 -17.25
N ARG A 97 -12.12 5.36 -17.50
CA ARG A 97 -13.08 5.04 -18.59
C ARG A 97 -12.44 5.14 -19.98
N ARG A 98 -11.65 6.18 -20.25
CA ARG A 98 -10.92 6.32 -21.52
C ARG A 98 -9.91 5.20 -21.71
N ARG A 99 -9.15 4.83 -20.68
CA ARG A 99 -8.21 3.69 -20.71
C ARG A 99 -8.93 2.37 -21.00
N GLY A 100 -10.07 2.13 -20.34
CA GLY A 100 -10.92 0.96 -20.64
C GLY A 100 -11.41 0.96 -22.09
N PHE A 101 -11.86 2.11 -22.59
CA PHE A 101 -12.31 2.24 -23.98
C PHE A 101 -11.18 2.01 -25.00
N TYR A 102 -9.95 2.48 -24.73
CA TYR A 102 -8.78 2.20 -25.57
C TYR A 102 -8.39 0.72 -25.56
N LEU A 103 -8.54 0.03 -24.42
CA LEU A 103 -8.29 -1.41 -24.33
C LEU A 103 -9.34 -2.23 -25.09
N VAL A 104 -10.61 -1.83 -25.02
CA VAL A 104 -11.69 -2.45 -25.82
C VAL A 104 -11.49 -2.16 -27.31
N ALA A 105 -11.09 -0.95 -27.69
CA ALA A 105 -10.78 -0.60 -29.08
C ALA A 105 -9.55 -1.37 -29.61
N ALA A 106 -8.51 -1.55 -28.79
CA ALA A 106 -7.34 -2.36 -29.15
C ALA A 106 -7.69 -3.86 -29.30
N ALA A 107 -8.57 -4.39 -28.43
CA ALA A 107 -9.08 -5.74 -28.56
C ALA A 107 -9.93 -5.92 -29.83
N ALA A 108 -10.79 -4.93 -30.16
CA ALA A 108 -11.56 -4.94 -31.40
C ALA A 108 -10.66 -4.83 -32.65
N ALA A 109 -9.56 -4.06 -32.59
CA ALA A 109 -8.58 -3.96 -33.67
C ALA A 109 -7.80 -5.27 -33.88
N LEU A 110 -7.52 -6.02 -32.81
CA LEU A 110 -6.90 -7.36 -32.88
C LEU A 110 -7.89 -8.44 -33.38
N ILE A 111 -9.19 -8.23 -33.20
CA ILE A 111 -10.25 -9.16 -33.68
C ILE A 111 -10.56 -8.90 -35.17
N ILE A 112 -10.51 -7.64 -35.63
CA ILE A 112 -10.75 -7.28 -37.04
C ILE A 112 -9.45 -7.42 -37.86
N GLY A 113 -8.29 -7.18 -37.25
CA GLY A 113 -6.96 -7.39 -37.83
C GLY A 113 -6.40 -8.76 -37.45
N GLY A 114 -7.01 -9.84 -37.97
CA GLY A 114 -6.44 -11.19 -37.85
C GLY A 114 -4.98 -11.27 -38.35
N PRO A 115 -4.19 -12.25 -37.89
CA PRO A 115 -2.75 -12.26 -38.05
C PRO A 115 -2.35 -12.56 -39.50
N VAL A 116 -1.82 -11.55 -40.20
CA VAL A 116 -1.09 -11.75 -41.45
C VAL A 116 0.41 -11.77 -41.15
N THR A 117 1.02 -12.82 -41.63
CA THR A 117 2.36 -13.37 -41.41
C THR A 117 3.55 -12.53 -41.88
N ALA A 118 4.71 -12.90 -41.30
CA ALA A 118 6.02 -13.11 -41.96
C ALA A 118 7.12 -12.03 -41.83
N ILE A 119 8.12 -12.38 -41.00
CA ILE A 119 9.54 -12.64 -41.35
C ILE A 119 10.35 -11.55 -42.10
N ALA A 120 11.50 -11.27 -41.46
CA ALA A 120 12.82 -10.85 -41.97
C ALA A 120 13.12 -9.36 -42.20
N VAL A 121 14.10 -8.85 -41.43
CA VAL A 121 15.41 -8.29 -41.86
C VAL A 121 16.29 -8.23 -40.59
N THR A 122 17.07 -9.28 -40.29
CA THR A 122 18.55 -9.36 -40.41
C THR A 122 19.36 -8.19 -39.84
N GLY A 123 20.22 -8.49 -38.86
CA GLY A 123 21.50 -7.79 -38.69
C GLY A 123 21.90 -7.51 -37.24
N GLY A 124 22.85 -8.29 -36.72
CA GLY A 124 23.66 -7.88 -35.57
C GLY A 124 23.88 -8.96 -34.54
N ASP A 125 24.99 -9.69 -34.67
CA ASP A 125 25.59 -10.48 -33.60
C ASP A 125 25.71 -9.65 -32.32
N THR A 126 24.98 -10.04 -31.29
CA THR A 126 25.47 -9.99 -29.90
C THR A 126 24.71 -11.09 -29.17
N THR A 127 25.37 -12.21 -28.92
CA THR A 127 24.99 -13.16 -27.88
C THR A 127 25.08 -12.45 -26.53
N GLN A 128 24.11 -11.58 -26.23
CA GLN A 128 23.80 -11.20 -24.86
C GLN A 128 23.15 -12.42 -24.24
N GLN A 129 24.01 -13.22 -23.62
CA GLN A 129 23.68 -14.12 -22.53
C GLN A 129 22.68 -13.38 -21.64
N ALA A 130 21.41 -13.77 -21.70
CA ALA A 130 20.42 -13.33 -20.74
C ALA A 130 20.89 -13.83 -19.37
N ALA A 131 21.55 -12.94 -18.62
CA ALA A 131 21.74 -13.15 -17.19
C ALA A 131 20.34 -13.35 -16.59
N PRO A 132 20.15 -14.30 -15.65
CA PRO A 132 18.85 -14.49 -15.04
C PRO A 132 18.45 -13.16 -14.40
N GLU A 133 17.33 -12.59 -14.86
CA GLU A 133 16.66 -11.49 -14.18
C GLU A 133 16.30 -11.99 -12.79
N GLN A 134 17.19 -11.75 -11.82
CA GLN A 134 16.85 -11.90 -10.42
C GLN A 134 15.75 -10.87 -10.17
N THR A 135 14.56 -11.33 -9.86
CA THR A 135 13.46 -10.51 -9.35
C THR A 135 13.87 -9.96 -7.98
N VAL A 136 14.74 -8.95 -8.00
CA VAL A 136 15.13 -8.20 -6.80
C VAL A 136 13.87 -7.51 -6.28
N SER A 137 13.52 -7.76 -5.02
CA SER A 137 12.45 -7.00 -4.36
C SER A 137 12.72 -5.51 -4.54
N PRO A 138 11.73 -4.68 -4.94
CA PRO A 138 11.93 -3.24 -5.10
C PRO A 138 12.57 -2.57 -3.87
N ALA A 139 12.23 -3.03 -2.67
CA ALA A 139 12.82 -2.54 -1.42
C ALA A 139 14.32 -2.87 -1.29
N LYS A 140 14.77 -4.02 -1.80
CA LYS A 140 16.18 -4.41 -1.81
C LYS A 140 16.99 -3.55 -2.78
N GLN A 141 16.43 -3.22 -3.93
CA GLN A 141 17.07 -2.31 -4.87
C GLN A 141 17.23 -0.92 -4.26
N VAL A 142 16.17 -0.37 -3.66
CA VAL A 142 16.25 0.95 -3.01
C VAL A 142 17.22 0.94 -1.83
N PHE A 143 17.26 -0.13 -1.04
CA PHE A 143 18.30 -0.29 -0.02
C PHE A 143 19.69 -0.23 -0.63
N SER A 144 19.94 -0.95 -1.72
CA SER A 144 21.26 -1.00 -2.36
C SER A 144 21.69 0.39 -2.88
N ASP A 145 20.76 1.12 -3.51
CA ASP A 145 21.00 2.46 -4.04
C ASP A 145 21.24 3.50 -2.93
N THR A 146 20.50 3.39 -1.83
CA THR A 146 20.58 4.33 -0.72
C THR A 146 21.81 4.04 0.16
N ALA A 147 22.03 2.77 0.48
CA ALA A 147 23.16 2.31 1.28
C ALA A 147 24.52 2.51 0.60
N ALA A 148 24.55 2.67 -0.73
CA ALA A 148 25.76 3.04 -1.46
C ALA A 148 26.20 4.50 -1.18
N LYS A 149 25.29 5.37 -0.75
CA LYS A 149 25.57 6.78 -0.47
C LYS A 149 25.86 7.03 1.00
N ASP A 150 24.95 6.57 1.85
CA ASP A 150 24.97 6.80 3.29
C ASP A 150 24.32 5.62 3.99
N LYS A 151 25.13 4.86 4.73
CA LYS A 151 24.71 3.63 5.42
C LYS A 151 25.34 3.56 6.78
N VAL A 152 24.50 3.24 7.76
CA VAL A 152 24.91 2.78 9.07
C VAL A 152 24.49 1.34 9.30
N GLN A 153 25.27 0.60 10.08
CA GLN A 153 25.00 -0.81 10.37
C GLN A 153 25.51 -1.22 11.74
N ALA A 154 24.74 -2.07 12.41
CA ALA A 154 25.10 -2.65 13.70
C ALA A 154 24.51 -4.05 13.86
N THR A 155 25.02 -4.80 14.82
CA THR A 155 24.46 -6.08 15.24
C THR A 155 24.39 -6.09 16.76
N ASP A 156 23.18 -6.31 17.28
CA ASP A 156 22.96 -6.32 18.72
C ASP A 156 23.62 -7.55 19.36
N ALA A 157 24.38 -7.34 20.43
CA ALA A 157 25.14 -8.42 21.08
C ALA A 157 24.22 -9.43 21.80
N SER A 158 23.06 -9.00 22.28
CA SER A 158 22.14 -9.83 23.08
C SER A 158 21.18 -10.62 22.20
N THR A 159 20.58 -9.97 21.20
CA THR A 159 19.57 -10.59 20.33
C THR A 159 20.21 -11.20 19.07
N GLN A 160 21.43 -10.77 18.72
CA GLN A 160 22.13 -11.10 17.48
C GLN A 160 21.41 -10.61 16.22
N VAL A 161 20.46 -9.68 16.36
CA VAL A 161 19.77 -9.05 15.22
C VAL A 161 20.73 -8.06 14.56
N SER A 162 20.87 -8.19 13.24
CA SER A 162 21.69 -7.28 12.43
C SER A 162 20.79 -6.33 11.65
N LEU A 163 21.03 -5.03 11.83
CA LEU A 163 20.32 -3.94 11.21
C LEU A 163 21.30 -3.11 10.38
N ALA A 164 20.93 -2.85 9.12
CA ALA A 164 21.58 -1.84 8.30
C ALA A 164 20.55 -0.87 7.76
N VAL A 165 20.82 0.43 7.83
CA VAL A 165 19.92 1.50 7.37
C VAL A 165 20.66 2.35 6.36
N GLY A 166 20.12 2.46 5.16
CA GLY A 166 20.52 3.44 4.16
C GLY A 166 19.63 4.68 4.26
N MET A 167 20.22 5.87 4.21
CA MET A 167 19.52 7.15 4.34
C MET A 167 19.67 8.03 3.08
N ASP A 168 18.62 8.78 2.77
CA ASP A 168 18.64 9.80 1.72
C ASP A 168 17.95 11.07 2.24
N SER A 169 18.66 12.20 2.14
CA SER A 169 18.12 13.50 2.54
C SER A 169 17.05 13.95 1.54
N LYS A 170 15.88 14.35 2.04
CA LYS A 170 14.72 14.75 1.23
C LYS A 170 14.15 16.07 1.70
N PRO A 171 13.43 16.81 0.84
CA PRO A 171 12.72 18.02 1.25
C PRO A 171 11.72 17.79 2.39
N TYR A 172 11.19 16.57 2.51
CA TYR A 172 10.24 16.20 3.56
C TYR A 172 10.90 15.69 4.86
N GLY A 173 12.23 15.55 4.91
CA GLY A 173 12.93 14.90 6.02
C GLY A 173 13.92 13.85 5.52
N THR A 174 13.88 12.65 6.09
CA THR A 174 14.78 11.54 5.73
C THR A 174 14.00 10.39 5.14
N GLY A 175 14.30 10.05 3.88
CA GLY A 175 13.89 8.79 3.27
C GLY A 175 14.88 7.70 3.66
N LEU A 176 14.39 6.50 3.96
CA LEU A 176 15.25 5.40 4.36
C LEU A 176 14.84 4.07 3.74
N ALA A 177 15.82 3.17 3.68
CA ALA A 177 15.61 1.76 3.39
C ALA A 177 16.47 0.95 4.36
N MET A 178 15.98 -0.19 4.81
CA MET A 178 16.72 -1.03 5.76
C MET A 178 16.84 -2.48 5.27
N GLU A 179 17.90 -3.13 5.74
CA GLU A 179 18.10 -4.58 5.71
C GLU A 179 18.14 -5.10 7.15
N LEU A 180 17.37 -6.15 7.41
CA LEU A 180 17.26 -6.75 8.73
C LEU A 180 17.48 -8.26 8.64
N LYS A 181 18.37 -8.79 9.50
CA LYS A 181 18.74 -10.21 9.56
C LYS A 181 18.64 -10.76 10.97
N ASN A 182 18.53 -12.09 11.05
CA ASN A 182 18.44 -12.88 12.27
C ASN A 182 17.27 -12.50 13.19
N VAL A 183 16.15 -12.05 12.63
CA VAL A 183 14.95 -11.71 13.42
C VAL A 183 14.01 -12.89 13.47
N LYS A 184 13.73 -13.34 14.70
CA LYS A 184 12.83 -14.46 14.98
C LYS A 184 11.40 -13.95 15.16
N GLY A 185 10.43 -14.80 14.87
CA GLY A 185 9.02 -14.51 15.08
C GLY A 185 8.29 -15.63 15.81
N PRO A 186 6.98 -15.48 16.05
CA PRO A 186 6.11 -14.40 15.56
C PRO A 186 6.14 -13.14 16.44
N GLN A 187 6.20 -11.96 15.83
CA GLN A 187 6.13 -10.67 16.53
C GLN A 187 5.78 -9.51 15.58
N LYS A 188 5.39 -8.35 16.13
CA LYS A 188 5.22 -7.10 15.38
C LYS A 188 6.32 -6.14 15.78
N CYS A 189 6.92 -5.47 14.80
CA CYS A 189 8.06 -4.60 15.00
C CYS A 189 7.89 -3.25 14.30
N SER A 190 8.62 -2.27 14.80
CA SER A 190 8.73 -0.92 14.25
C SER A 190 10.20 -0.54 14.12
N LEU A 191 10.51 0.27 13.11
CA LEU A 191 11.78 1.00 13.02
C LEU A 191 11.50 2.42 13.49
N ILE A 192 12.26 2.88 14.48
CA ILE A 192 12.12 4.20 15.09
C ILE A 192 13.41 4.98 14.84
N ALA A 193 13.29 6.19 14.29
CA ALA A 193 14.37 7.16 14.32
C ALA A 193 14.30 7.93 15.64
N VAL A 194 15.45 8.05 16.32
CA VAL A 194 15.57 8.81 17.56
C VAL A 194 16.47 10.00 17.30
N GLY A 195 15.98 11.20 17.61
CA GLY A 195 16.70 12.45 17.44
C GLY A 195 17.70 12.69 18.55
N LYS A 196 18.66 13.60 18.29
CA LYS A 196 19.66 14.05 19.28
C LYS A 196 19.04 14.75 20.50
N ASP A 197 17.80 15.20 20.38
CA ASP A 197 16.98 15.78 21.44
C ASP A 197 16.09 14.76 22.15
N GLY A 198 16.09 13.50 21.71
CA GLY A 198 15.27 12.41 22.21
C GLY A 198 13.89 12.31 21.59
N GLU A 199 13.52 13.14 20.60
CA GLU A 199 12.28 12.97 19.84
C GLU A 199 12.31 11.62 19.09
N ARG A 200 11.15 10.95 18.99
CA ARG A 200 11.03 9.61 18.41
C ARG A 200 10.00 9.62 17.29
N GLU A 201 10.41 9.21 16.09
CA GLU A 201 9.53 9.07 14.94
C GLU A 201 9.53 7.63 14.41
N THR A 202 8.35 7.06 14.17
CA THR A 202 8.24 5.72 13.59
C THR A 202 8.33 5.79 12.08
N ALA A 203 9.36 5.18 11.51
CA ALA A 203 9.62 5.20 10.08
C ALA A 203 8.78 4.18 9.30
N THR A 204 8.58 2.98 9.87
CA THR A 204 7.80 1.89 9.28
C THR A 204 7.49 0.82 10.32
N THR A 205 6.44 0.02 10.08
CA THR A 205 6.04 -1.10 10.94
C THR A 205 5.77 -2.36 10.11
N TRP A 206 6.00 -3.54 10.68
CA TRP A 206 5.82 -4.81 10.00
C TRP A 206 5.53 -5.97 10.95
N THR A 207 5.16 -7.12 10.38
CA THR A 207 5.04 -8.39 11.10
C THR A 207 6.20 -9.30 10.75
N VAL A 208 6.78 -9.92 11.77
CA VAL A 208 7.71 -11.03 11.64
C VAL A 208 6.93 -12.34 11.76
N PRO A 209 6.86 -13.17 10.71
CA PRO A 209 6.16 -14.44 10.75
C PRO A 209 6.93 -15.47 11.58
N LYS A 210 6.30 -16.62 11.89
CA LYS A 210 6.90 -17.69 12.71
C LYS A 210 8.27 -18.18 12.21
N TRP A 211 8.53 -18.10 10.90
CA TRP A 211 9.80 -18.54 10.32
C TRP A 211 10.92 -17.47 10.36
N GLY A 212 10.61 -16.23 10.73
CA GLY A 212 11.59 -15.15 10.85
C GLY A 212 12.15 -14.63 9.52
N TYR A 213 13.20 -13.82 9.61
CA TYR A 213 13.93 -13.24 8.48
C TYR A 213 15.44 -13.31 8.68
N GLY A 214 16.17 -13.64 7.63
CA GLY A 214 17.64 -13.68 7.62
C GLY A 214 18.25 -14.66 8.63
N ILE A 215 17.59 -15.79 8.89
CA ILE A 215 18.06 -16.82 9.82
C ILE A 215 19.10 -17.71 9.12
N GLU A 216 20.34 -17.69 9.59
CA GLU A 216 21.40 -18.55 9.06
C GLU A 216 21.07 -20.04 9.30
N GLY A 217 21.29 -20.87 8.28
CA GLY A 217 21.04 -22.31 8.35
C GLY A 217 19.56 -22.74 8.42
N ALA A 218 18.60 -21.82 8.32
CA ALA A 218 17.18 -22.18 8.32
C ALA A 218 16.81 -23.09 7.15
N ALA A 219 15.80 -23.95 7.32
CA ALA A 219 15.42 -24.96 6.32
C ALA A 219 14.81 -24.37 5.04
N THR A 220 14.06 -23.27 5.15
CA THR A 220 13.35 -22.64 4.03
C THR A 220 14.09 -21.42 3.51
N GLU A 221 14.02 -21.18 2.20
CA GLU A 221 14.57 -19.94 1.62
C GLU A 221 13.92 -18.68 2.18
N LEU A 222 12.62 -18.74 2.46
CA LEU A 222 11.86 -17.63 3.06
C LEU A 222 12.47 -17.16 4.38
N ALA A 223 12.91 -18.10 5.23
CA ALA A 223 13.54 -17.78 6.52
C ALA A 223 15.00 -17.29 6.35
N ARG A 224 15.71 -17.81 5.34
CA ARG A 224 17.11 -17.42 5.06
C ARG A 224 17.21 -16.02 4.45
N ASN A 225 16.18 -15.56 3.74
CA ASN A 225 16.18 -14.25 3.10
C ASN A 225 16.09 -13.11 4.13
N PRO A 226 16.98 -12.10 4.07
CA PRO A 226 16.84 -10.89 4.86
C PRO A 226 15.55 -10.15 4.55
N LEU A 227 15.05 -9.39 5.51
CA LEU A 227 13.94 -8.48 5.30
C LEU A 227 14.48 -7.15 4.76
N TYR A 228 13.88 -6.65 3.69
CA TYR A 228 14.11 -5.29 3.19
C TYR A 228 12.82 -4.49 3.26
N LEU A 229 12.89 -3.29 3.82
CA LEU A 229 11.76 -2.37 3.94
C LEU A 229 12.19 -0.94 3.63
N GLN A 230 11.23 -0.14 3.22
CA GLN A 230 11.39 1.31 3.03
C GLN A 230 10.55 2.04 4.08
N GLY A 231 10.98 3.24 4.44
CA GLY A 231 10.30 4.11 5.39
C GLY A 231 10.74 5.56 5.23
N ALA A 232 10.16 6.44 6.04
CA ALA A 232 10.55 7.84 6.09
C ALA A 232 10.22 8.44 7.46
N VAL A 233 10.95 9.49 7.82
CA VAL A 233 10.69 10.34 8.99
C VAL A 233 10.76 11.81 8.56
N ALA A 234 10.02 12.68 9.25
CA ALA A 234 10.06 14.12 9.04
C ALA A 234 11.38 14.74 9.56
N MET A 235 11.97 14.12 10.58
CA MET A 235 13.31 14.42 11.08
C MET A 235 14.34 14.48 9.94
N LYS A 236 15.23 15.47 9.99
CA LYS A 236 16.34 15.59 9.03
C LYS A 236 17.46 14.63 9.40
N THR A 237 18.19 14.13 8.41
CA THR A 237 19.27 13.15 8.63
C THR A 237 20.31 13.63 9.65
N ALA A 238 20.64 14.93 9.64
CA ALA A 238 21.63 15.50 10.55
C ALA A 238 21.15 15.59 12.01
N ASP A 239 19.85 15.49 12.26
CA ASP A 239 19.23 15.60 13.58
C ASP A 239 18.99 14.21 14.21
N ILE A 240 19.09 13.13 13.41
CA ILE A 240 19.00 11.75 13.88
C ILE A 240 20.26 11.39 14.65
N ASP A 241 20.08 10.76 15.81
CA ASP A 241 21.14 10.22 16.67
C ASP A 241 21.36 8.73 16.38
N HIS A 242 20.28 7.94 16.41
CA HIS A 242 20.31 6.50 16.14
C HIS A 242 18.95 5.99 15.65
N PHE A 243 18.94 4.75 15.15
CA PHE A 243 17.71 4.02 14.84
C PHE A 243 17.56 2.80 15.76
N GLU A 244 16.33 2.53 16.18
CA GLU A 244 15.98 1.35 16.97
C GLU A 244 14.98 0.48 16.22
N VAL A 245 15.19 -0.84 16.25
CA VAL A 245 14.14 -1.82 15.94
C VAL A 245 13.53 -2.27 17.26
N VAL A 246 12.25 -1.98 17.45
CA VAL A 246 11.51 -2.33 18.67
C VAL A 246 10.32 -3.21 18.35
N THR A 247 9.97 -4.11 19.27
CA THR A 247 8.70 -4.82 19.22
C THR A 247 7.56 -3.89 19.66
N PHE A 248 6.32 -4.24 19.31
CA PHE A 248 5.14 -3.53 19.79
C PHE A 248 4.95 -3.68 21.31
N ASP A 249 5.58 -4.68 21.92
CA ASP A 249 5.58 -4.90 23.38
C ASP A 249 6.68 -4.07 24.09
N GLY A 250 7.52 -3.36 23.34
CA GLY A 250 8.53 -2.43 23.86
C GLY A 250 9.95 -3.01 23.95
N ASP A 251 10.17 -4.26 23.54
CA ASP A 251 11.51 -4.85 23.55
C ASP A 251 12.36 -4.30 22.40
N LYS A 252 13.54 -3.78 22.73
CA LYS A 252 14.52 -3.38 21.72
C LYS A 252 15.27 -4.59 21.19
N LEU A 253 15.25 -4.76 19.87
CA LEU A 253 15.91 -5.86 19.18
C LEU A 253 17.28 -5.47 18.65
N ALA A 254 17.40 -4.25 18.12
CA ALA A 254 18.66 -3.73 17.60
C ALA A 254 18.67 -2.21 17.64
N GLU A 255 19.87 -1.66 17.71
CA GLU A 255 20.15 -0.23 17.63
C GLU A 255 21.31 0.00 16.68
N VAL A 256 21.29 1.12 15.95
CA VAL A 256 22.40 1.56 15.09
C VAL A 256 22.53 3.07 15.15
N ASP A 257 23.72 3.54 15.51
CA ASP A 257 24.06 4.97 15.57
C ASP A 257 24.27 5.55 14.16
N VAL A 258 23.93 6.84 13.99
CA VAL A 258 24.09 7.62 12.75
C VAL A 258 25.44 8.33 12.70
#